data_AF-A0A3D1LB94-F1
#
_entry.id   AF-A0A3D1LB94-F1
#
_cell.length_a   1.000
_cell.length_b   1.000
_cell.length_c   1.000
_cell.angle_alpha   90.00
_cell.angle_beta   90.00
_cell.angle_gamma   90.00
#
_symmetry.space_group_name_H-M   'P 1'
#
loop_
_entity.id
_entity.type
_entity.pdbx_description
1 polymer ?
#
loop_
_entity_poly.entity_id
_entity_poly.type
_entity_poly.pdbx_seq_one_letter_code
_entity_poly.pdbx_strand_id
1 'polypeptide(L)'
;MKRSEINKALRELEAMCKKYHCYLPPFCSFTPNEWQSKGHEYDEVRECMLGWDITDYGQGKFNELGFSLITIRNGNRKLADKYPKVYAEKLLFLKEGQYSPNHFHWHKMEDIIN
;
A
#
# COMPACT_ATOMS: atom_id res chain seq x y z
N MET A 1 6.24 -9.09 -11.76
CA MET A 1 4.79 -9.33 -12.02
C MET A 1 4.31 -8.63 -13.28
N LYS A 2 3.41 -9.25 -14.05
CA LYS A 2 2.70 -8.61 -15.18
C LYS A 2 1.66 -7.61 -14.64
N ARG A 3 1.35 -6.56 -15.42
CA ARG A 3 0.30 -5.58 -15.05
C ARG A 3 -1.07 -6.23 -14.85
N SER A 4 -1.40 -7.28 -15.60
CA SER A 4 -2.64 -8.04 -15.42
C SER A 4 -2.72 -8.75 -14.06
N GLU A 5 -1.60 -9.28 -13.56
CA GLU A 5 -1.51 -9.90 -12.24
C GLU A 5 -1.65 -8.86 -11.13
N ILE A 6 -0.99 -7.70 -11.29
CA ILE A 6 -1.13 -6.57 -10.38
C ILE A 6 -2.60 -6.11 -10.31
N ASN A 7 -3.25 -5.90 -11.46
CA ASN A 7 -4.65 -5.49 -11.51
C ASN A 7 -5.60 -6.51 -10.87
N LYS A 8 -5.27 -7.81 -10.93
CA LYS A 8 -6.01 -8.85 -10.21
C LYS A 8 -5.83 -8.71 -8.70
N ALA A 9 -4.60 -8.54 -8.22
CA ALA A 9 -4.30 -8.36 -6.80
C ALA A 9 -4.99 -7.12 -6.20
N LEU A 10 -5.03 -6.00 -6.93
CA LEU A 10 -5.78 -4.80 -6.52
C LEU A 10 -7.26 -5.12 -6.27
N ARG A 11 -7.92 -5.77 -7.24
CA ARG A 11 -9.35 -6.13 -7.12
C ARG A 11 -9.64 -7.11 -5.99
N GLU A 12 -8.71 -8.04 -5.73
CA GLU A 12 -8.82 -8.98 -4.61
C GLU A 12 -8.79 -8.23 -3.27
N LEU A 13 -7.89 -7.26 -3.10
CA LEU A 13 -7.84 -6.40 -1.91
C LEU A 13 -9.07 -5.48 -1.81
N GLU A 14 -9.53 -4.86 -2.89
CA GLU A 14 -10.78 -4.09 -2.89
C GLU A 14 -11.99 -4.93 -2.45
N ALA A 15 -12.09 -6.17 -2.95
CA ALA A 15 -13.16 -7.09 -2.56
C ALA A 15 -13.08 -7.48 -1.08
N MET A 16 -11.87 -7.68 -0.55
CA MET A 16 -11.65 -7.90 0.88
C MET A 16 -12.09 -6.70 1.72
N CYS A 17 -11.65 -5.49 1.35
CA CYS A 17 -12.05 -4.26 2.03
C CYS A 17 -13.58 -4.10 2.05
N LYS A 18 -14.25 -4.35 0.92
CA LYS A 18 -15.71 -4.33 0.84
C LYS A 18 -16.36 -5.38 1.75
N LYS A 19 -15.81 -6.59 1.80
CA LYS A 19 -16.33 -7.70 2.63
C LYS A 19 -16.27 -7.37 4.13
N TYR A 20 -15.20 -6.72 4.58
CA TYR A 20 -14.97 -6.40 5.99
C TYR A 20 -15.24 -4.94 6.35
N HIS A 21 -15.94 -4.21 5.49
CA HIS A 21 -16.34 -2.81 5.71
C HIS A 21 -15.16 -1.84 5.97
N CYS A 22 -14.01 -2.10 5.33
CA CYS A 22 -12.91 -1.15 5.27
C CYS A 22 -13.12 -0.20 4.08
N TYR A 23 -13.18 1.10 4.35
CA TYR A 23 -13.40 2.12 3.32
C TYR A 23 -12.07 2.76 2.90
N LEU A 24 -11.81 2.76 1.61
CA LEU A 24 -10.55 3.28 1.07
C LEU A 24 -10.62 4.78 0.81
N PRO A 25 -9.51 5.52 1.00
CA PRO A 25 -9.43 6.92 0.60
C PRO A 25 -9.73 7.14 -0.89
N PRO A 26 -10.32 8.28 -1.29
CA PRO A 26 -10.67 8.54 -2.70
C PRO A 26 -9.51 8.42 -3.69
N PHE A 27 -8.28 8.72 -3.26
CA PHE A 27 -7.11 8.62 -4.15
C PHE A 27 -6.79 7.17 -4.57
N CYS A 28 -7.30 6.16 -3.86
CA CYS A 28 -7.12 4.75 -4.23
C CYS A 28 -7.87 4.38 -5.52
N SER A 29 -8.90 5.14 -5.93
CA SER A 29 -9.68 4.86 -7.14
C SER A 29 -9.22 5.66 -8.37
N PHE A 30 -8.21 6.53 -8.23
CA PHE A 30 -7.75 7.34 -9.36
C PHE A 30 -7.08 6.47 -10.43
N THR A 31 -7.54 6.64 -11.65
CA THR A 31 -6.91 6.08 -12.86
C THR A 31 -5.61 6.82 -13.19
N PRO A 32 -4.72 6.21 -13.98
CA PRO A 32 -3.52 6.90 -14.47
C PRO A 32 -3.80 8.20 -15.22
N ASN A 33 -4.93 8.31 -15.90
CA ASN A 33 -5.32 9.54 -16.60
C ASN A 33 -5.80 10.61 -15.63
N GLU A 34 -6.56 10.25 -14.60
CA GLU A 34 -6.94 11.21 -13.55
C GLU A 34 -5.74 11.71 -12.76
N TRP A 35 -4.75 10.85 -12.51
CA TRP A 35 -3.51 11.25 -11.85
C TRP A 35 -2.74 12.34 -12.60
N GLN A 36 -2.85 12.43 -13.93
CA GLN A 36 -2.17 13.45 -14.73
C GLN A 36 -2.69 14.87 -14.44
N SER A 37 -3.92 15.01 -13.92
CA SER A 37 -4.52 16.31 -13.60
C SER A 37 -4.54 16.63 -12.09
N LYS A 38 -4.09 15.73 -11.22
CA LYS A 38 -4.04 15.95 -9.77
C LYS A 38 -2.86 16.86 -9.39
N GLY A 39 -3.20 18.07 -8.95
CA GLY A 39 -2.23 19.10 -8.59
C GLY A 39 -1.62 18.91 -7.20
N HIS A 40 -1.06 19.99 -6.67
CA HIS A 40 -0.35 20.04 -5.39
C HIS A 40 -1.18 19.56 -4.18
N GLU A 41 -2.51 19.51 -4.29
CA GLU A 41 -3.39 18.97 -3.24
C GLU A 41 -3.14 17.48 -2.94
N TYR A 42 -2.45 16.75 -3.81
CA TYR A 42 -2.03 15.36 -3.61
C TYR A 42 -0.52 15.19 -3.39
N ASP A 43 0.20 16.26 -3.04
CA ASP A 43 1.66 16.18 -2.78
C ASP A 43 1.99 15.23 -1.63
N GLU A 44 1.20 15.22 -0.55
CA GLU A 44 1.40 14.27 0.56
C GLU A 44 1.28 12.82 0.08
N VAL A 45 0.34 12.51 -0.82
CA VAL A 45 0.18 11.15 -1.38
C VAL A 45 1.45 10.71 -2.10
N ARG A 46 2.02 11.59 -2.93
CA ARG A 46 3.25 11.31 -3.70
C ARG A 46 4.49 11.27 -2.80
N GLU A 47 4.68 12.29 -1.98
CA GLU A 47 5.89 12.48 -1.20
C GLU A 47 5.96 11.55 0.03
N CYS A 48 4.82 11.12 0.58
CA CYS A 48 4.77 10.13 1.67
C CYS A 48 4.50 8.69 1.20
N MET A 49 4.43 8.47 -0.12
CA MET A 49 4.19 7.16 -0.75
C MET A 49 2.92 6.47 -0.23
N LEU A 50 1.80 7.21 -0.24
CA LEU A 50 0.49 6.66 0.11
C LEU A 50 -0.10 5.86 -1.07
N GLY A 51 -1.04 4.97 -0.76
CA GLY A 51 -1.74 4.17 -1.75
C GLY A 51 -1.20 2.75 -1.92
N TRP A 52 -1.44 2.20 -3.11
CA TRP A 52 -1.27 0.80 -3.43
C TRP A 52 0.19 0.36 -3.51
N ASP A 53 0.50 -0.79 -2.91
CA ASP A 53 1.78 -1.48 -3.04
C ASP A 53 1.53 -2.99 -3.22
N ILE A 54 2.14 -3.56 -4.26
CA ILE A 54 2.00 -4.96 -4.65
C ILE A 54 3.40 -5.49 -4.91
N THR A 55 3.80 -6.48 -4.11
CA THR A 55 5.16 -7.01 -4.16
C THR A 55 5.16 -8.54 -4.15
N ASP A 56 5.99 -9.11 -5.01
CA ASP A 56 6.44 -10.51 -4.98
C ASP A 56 7.90 -10.62 -4.50
N TYR A 57 8.42 -9.54 -3.90
CA TYR A 57 9.82 -9.39 -3.49
C TYR A 57 10.84 -9.68 -4.61
N GLY A 58 10.45 -9.45 -5.86
CA GLY A 58 11.29 -9.73 -7.03
C GLY A 58 11.46 -11.21 -7.33
N GLN A 59 10.67 -12.10 -6.72
CA GLN A 59 10.82 -13.55 -6.84
C GLN A 59 9.97 -14.17 -7.95
N GLY A 60 9.04 -13.41 -8.55
CA GLY A 60 8.17 -13.90 -9.62
C GLY A 60 7.15 -14.96 -9.16
N LYS A 61 6.95 -15.14 -7.85
CA LYS A 61 6.09 -16.17 -7.25
C LYS A 61 5.01 -15.56 -6.34
N PHE A 62 4.32 -14.53 -6.81
CA PHE A 62 3.40 -13.74 -5.98
C PHE A 62 2.40 -14.58 -5.16
N ASN A 63 1.84 -15.66 -5.71
CA ASN A 63 0.85 -16.47 -4.99
C ASN A 63 1.40 -17.22 -3.77
N GLU A 64 2.71 -17.43 -3.71
CA GLU A 64 3.41 -18.08 -2.59
C GLU A 64 4.10 -17.04 -1.71
N LEU A 65 4.82 -16.10 -2.34
CA LEU A 65 5.67 -15.12 -1.67
C LEU A 65 5.30 -13.72 -2.16
N GLY A 66 4.76 -12.91 -1.25
CA GLY A 66 4.30 -11.56 -1.55
C GLY A 66 3.13 -11.12 -0.67
N PHE A 67 2.64 -9.91 -0.90
CA PHE A 67 1.35 -9.45 -0.39
C PHE A 67 0.87 -8.23 -1.16
N SER A 68 -0.38 -7.83 -0.89
CA SER A 68 -0.92 -6.54 -1.30
C SER A 68 -1.09 -5.65 -0.07
N LEU A 69 -0.83 -4.35 -0.20
CA LEU A 69 -1.17 -3.39 0.84
C LEU A 69 -1.62 -2.04 0.29
N ILE A 70 -2.22 -1.25 1.18
CA ILE A 70 -2.54 0.16 0.96
C ILE A 70 -1.98 0.95 2.14
N THR A 71 -1.08 1.90 1.85
CA THR A 71 -0.63 2.87 2.85
C THR A 71 -1.66 3.99 2.95
N ILE A 72 -2.42 4.05 4.05
CA ILE A 72 -3.52 5.01 4.24
C ILE A 72 -2.98 6.37 4.69
N ARG A 73 -2.00 6.35 5.59
CA ARG A 73 -1.33 7.55 6.09
C ARG A 73 0.12 7.24 6.44
N ASN A 74 0.98 8.23 6.30
CA ASN A 74 2.41 8.13 6.61
C ASN A 74 3.00 9.52 6.88
N GLY A 75 4.18 9.58 7.50
CA GLY A 75 5.05 10.74 7.47
C GLY A 75 6.23 10.54 6.52
N ASN A 76 7.13 11.50 6.45
CA ASN A 76 8.35 11.37 5.65
C ASN A 76 9.58 11.87 6.42
N ARG A 77 10.42 10.93 6.86
CA ARG A 77 11.64 11.23 7.63
C ARG A 77 12.67 12.09 6.88
N LYS A 78 12.69 12.04 5.55
CA LYS A 78 13.59 12.88 4.72
C LYS A 78 13.07 14.31 4.58
N LEU A 79 11.79 14.52 4.84
CA LEU A 79 11.08 15.79 4.74
C LEU A 79 10.33 16.08 6.06
N ALA A 80 11.00 15.85 7.21
CA ALA A 80 10.36 15.87 8.51
C ALA A 80 9.72 17.23 8.85
N ASP A 81 10.31 18.34 8.40
CA ASP A 81 9.76 19.68 8.59
C ASP A 81 8.43 19.87 7.84
N LYS A 82 8.27 19.22 6.67
CA LYS A 82 7.05 19.28 5.85
C LYS A 82 6.01 18.24 6.31
N TYR A 83 6.45 17.05 6.72
CA TYR A 83 5.60 15.94 7.14
C TYR A 83 6.02 15.39 8.51
N PRO A 84 5.70 16.11 9.60
CA PRO A 84 6.18 15.79 10.96
C PRO A 84 5.49 14.56 11.58
N LYS A 85 4.55 13.94 10.86
CA LYS A 85 3.80 12.76 11.33
C LYS A 85 4.76 11.62 11.66
N VAL A 86 4.74 11.18 12.92
CA VAL A 86 5.63 10.11 13.42
C VAL A 86 5.03 8.70 13.30
N TYR A 87 3.83 8.58 12.74
CA TYR A 87 3.08 7.32 12.64
C TYR A 87 2.62 7.05 11.20
N ALA A 88 2.34 5.79 10.92
CA ALA A 88 1.79 5.31 9.65
C ALA A 88 0.69 4.27 9.91
N GLU A 89 -0.18 4.08 8.94
CA GLU A 89 -1.23 3.06 8.97
C GLU A 89 -1.33 2.40 7.59
N LYS A 90 -1.42 1.07 7.57
CA LYS A 90 -1.52 0.28 6.35
C LYS A 90 -2.58 -0.80 6.49
N LEU A 91 -3.34 -1.04 5.43
CA LEU A 91 -4.13 -2.26 5.28
C LEU A 91 -3.32 -3.27 4.50
N LEU A 92 -3.17 -4.47 5.04
CA LEU A 92 -2.45 -5.57 4.41
C LEU A 92 -3.44 -6.66 4.02
N PHE A 93 -3.13 -7.36 2.93
CA PHE A 93 -3.87 -8.53 2.49
C PHE A 93 -2.93 -9.60 1.98
N LEU A 94 -2.97 -10.73 2.67
CA LEU A 94 -2.29 -11.97 2.32
C LEU A 94 -3.36 -13.01 2.02
N LYS A 95 -3.12 -13.79 0.98
CA LYS A 95 -3.94 -14.97 0.68
C LYS A 95 -3.52 -16.12 1.57
N GLU A 96 -4.43 -17.09 1.72
CA GLU A 96 -4.11 -18.35 2.38
C GLU A 96 -2.85 -18.98 1.76
N GLY A 97 -1.90 -19.38 2.62
CA GLY A 97 -0.62 -19.95 2.20
C GLY A 97 0.41 -18.97 1.65
N GLN A 98 0.05 -17.70 1.42
CA GLN A 98 0.99 -16.66 1.00
C GLN A 98 1.81 -16.17 2.22
N TYR A 99 3.09 -15.86 2.04
CA TYR A 99 3.92 -15.35 3.12
C TYR A 99 4.78 -14.15 2.72
N SER A 100 5.17 -13.38 3.73
CA SER A 100 6.18 -12.34 3.65
C SER A 100 7.53 -12.90 4.14
N PRO A 101 8.65 -12.65 3.45
CA PRO A 101 9.98 -13.03 3.95
C PRO A 101 10.28 -12.40 5.31
N ASN A 102 11.15 -13.09 6.07
CA ASN A 102 11.71 -12.57 7.31
C ASN A 102 12.46 -11.27 7.07
N HIS A 103 12.16 -10.26 7.89
CA HIS A 103 12.84 -8.98 7.88
C HIS A 103 12.71 -8.29 9.24
N PHE A 104 13.49 -7.22 9.44
CA PHE A 104 13.33 -6.29 10.55
C PHE A 104 13.44 -4.85 10.04
N HIS A 105 13.09 -3.90 10.89
CA HIS A 105 13.18 -2.48 10.56
C HIS A 105 14.20 -1.78 11.44
N TRP A 106 15.12 -1.04 10.81
CA TRP A 106 16.11 -0.22 11.51
C TRP A 106 15.49 0.90 12.36
N HIS A 107 14.28 1.32 12.01
CA HIS A 107 13.66 2.52 12.56
C HIS A 107 12.17 2.39 12.86
N LYS A 108 11.45 1.53 12.13
CA LYS A 108 10.01 1.40 12.27
C LYS A 108 9.72 0.49 13.47
N MET A 109 8.87 0.96 14.36
CA MET A 109 8.14 0.13 15.31
C MET A 109 6.74 -0.10 14.71
N GLU A 110 6.24 -1.32 14.77
CA GLU A 110 4.94 -1.63 14.21
C GLU A 110 4.16 -2.62 15.07
N ASP A 111 2.84 -2.44 15.03
CA ASP A 111 1.86 -3.34 15.58
C ASP A 111 1.13 -3.98 14.39
N ILE A 112 1.17 -5.31 14.32
CA ILE A 112 0.42 -6.08 13.32
C ILE A 112 -0.88 -6.53 13.95
N ILE A 113 -2.00 -6.17 13.32
CA ILE A 113 -3.36 -6.40 13.82
C ILE A 113 -4.09 -7.29 12.79
N ASN A 114 -4.70 -8.38 13.27
CA ASN A 114 -5.52 -9.31 12.46
C ASN A 114 -6.98 -8.85 12.47
#